data_AF-A0AAD6XXQ9-F1
#
_entry.id   AF-A0AAD6XXQ9-F1
#
_cell.length_a   1.000
_cell.length_b   1.000
_cell.length_c   1.000
_cell.angle_alpha   90.00
_cell.angle_beta   90.00
_cell.angle_gamma   90.00
#
_symmetry.space_group_name_H-M   'P 1'
#
loop_
_entity.id
_entity.type
_entity.pdbx_description
1 polymer ?
#
loop_
_entity_poly.entity_id
_entity_poly.type
_entity_poly.pdbx_seq_one_letter_code
_entity_poly.pdbx_strand_id
1 'polypeptide(L)'
;SPCSEHLVTNSVPSDFQTNEIRKLILSVEAEISDLDAEIINVQRALDRLQQKRAGLADFVKSHCGVVSAIRRLPSELLAEIFSYSLAAREPFHSPEALSHVVGVCNRWRTIVLAFPLLWRHISLTMYSESPSHESGKLKQISLQLQRSAPAALSIGLDADTKQIYPFSIPLLDLLLTESRRWKSLYLRIRPPHHKHFTGVEFPILEKLSLV
;
A
#
# COMPACT_ATOMS: atom_id res chain seq x y z
N SER A 1 60.10 -17.99 14.19
CA SER A 1 60.64 -16.98 13.25
C SER A 1 62.03 -16.58 13.72
N PRO A 2 63.04 -16.42 12.86
CA PRO A 2 64.43 -16.13 13.25
C PRO A 2 64.65 -14.80 14.00
N CYS A 3 63.58 -14.01 14.24
CA CYS A 3 63.67 -12.65 14.77
C CYS A 3 62.67 -12.34 15.88
N SER A 4 62.06 -13.36 16.49
CA SER A 4 61.05 -13.19 17.54
C SER A 4 61.55 -12.43 18.78
N GLU A 5 62.85 -12.49 19.10
CA GLU A 5 63.44 -11.72 20.23
C GLU A 5 63.52 -10.22 19.96
N HIS A 6 63.75 -9.80 18.71
CA HIS A 6 63.79 -8.37 18.31
C HIS A 6 62.39 -7.76 18.17
N LEU A 7 61.34 -8.59 18.07
CA LEU A 7 59.95 -8.12 18.10
C LEU A 7 59.48 -7.74 19.51
N VAL A 8 60.21 -8.19 20.55
CA VAL A 8 59.88 -7.99 21.97
C VAL A 8 60.93 -7.13 22.69
N THR A 9 62.17 -7.09 22.18
CA THR A 9 63.28 -6.33 22.76
C THR A 9 63.80 -5.26 21.79
N ASN A 10 64.19 -4.08 22.29
CA ASN A 10 64.81 -3.01 21.49
C ASN A 10 66.29 -3.30 21.10
N SER A 11 66.68 -4.57 20.99
CA SER A 11 68.04 -4.97 20.65
C SER A 11 68.29 -4.86 19.13
N VAL A 12 69.47 -4.38 18.73
CA VAL A 12 69.82 -4.14 17.32
C VAL A 12 70.17 -5.47 16.62
N PRO A 13 69.52 -5.83 15.49
CA PRO A 13 69.87 -7.03 14.72
C PRO A 13 71.21 -6.88 14.01
N SER A 14 71.93 -7.99 13.82
CA SER A 14 73.12 -8.03 12.95
C SER A 14 72.77 -7.82 11.47
N ASP A 15 73.77 -7.49 10.64
CA ASP A 15 73.57 -7.30 9.19
C ASP A 15 73.02 -8.56 8.50
N PHE A 16 73.46 -9.75 8.93
CA PHE A 16 72.95 -11.03 8.43
C PHE A 16 71.48 -11.23 8.78
N GLN A 17 71.10 -11.00 10.05
CA GLN A 17 69.70 -11.07 10.49
C GLN A 17 68.83 -10.04 9.77
N THR A 18 69.34 -8.82 9.58
CA THR A 18 68.66 -7.76 8.83
C THR A 18 68.38 -8.18 7.39
N ASN A 19 69.33 -8.85 6.73
CA ASN A 19 69.15 -9.32 5.36
C ASN A 19 68.11 -10.46 5.26
N GLU A 20 68.12 -11.40 6.20
CA GLU A 20 67.13 -12.48 6.26
C GLU A 20 65.72 -11.96 6.58
N ILE A 21 65.59 -10.97 7.48
CA ILE A 21 64.32 -10.27 7.74
C ILE A 21 63.81 -9.59 6.47
N ARG A 22 64.66 -8.87 5.75
CA ARG A 22 64.27 -8.19 4.50
C ARG A 22 63.77 -9.17 3.44
N LYS A 23 64.44 -10.31 3.25
CA LYS A 23 63.96 -11.36 2.33
C LYS A 23 62.60 -11.91 2.75
N LEU A 24 62.40 -12.15 4.04
CA LEU A 24 61.12 -12.62 4.57
C LEU A 24 60.01 -11.59 4.34
N ILE A 25 60.28 -10.31 4.61
CA ILE A 25 59.34 -9.21 4.35
C ILE A 25 58.96 -9.18 2.88
N LEU A 26 59.94 -9.22 1.96
CA LEU A 26 59.67 -9.24 0.52
C LEU A 26 58.82 -10.44 0.09
N SER A 27 59.06 -11.62 0.69
CA SER A 27 58.25 -12.82 0.41
C SER A 27 56.81 -12.66 0.89
N VAL A 28 56.60 -12.10 2.10
CA VAL A 28 55.26 -11.89 2.65
C VAL A 28 54.53 -10.77 1.90
N GLU A 29 55.22 -9.71 1.49
CA GLU A 29 54.65 -8.65 0.64
C GLU A 29 54.20 -9.20 -0.71
N ALA A 30 54.94 -10.12 -1.31
CA ALA A 30 54.53 -10.81 -2.54
C ALA A 30 53.26 -11.66 -2.32
N GLU A 31 53.20 -12.43 -1.23
CA GLU A 31 52.02 -13.25 -0.90
C GLU A 31 50.78 -12.38 -0.63
N ILE A 32 50.94 -11.24 0.05
CA ILE A 32 49.86 -10.26 0.25
C ILE A 32 49.38 -9.73 -1.11
N SER A 33 50.29 -9.36 -2.00
CA SER A 33 49.94 -8.87 -3.34
C SER A 33 49.18 -9.91 -4.16
N ASP A 34 49.54 -11.19 -4.06
CA ASP A 34 48.84 -12.27 -4.75
C ASP A 34 47.42 -12.47 -4.19
N LEU A 35 47.26 -12.44 -2.86
CA LEU A 35 45.96 -12.51 -2.19
C LEU A 35 45.06 -11.32 -2.55
N ASP A 36 45.60 -10.10 -2.59
CA ASP A 36 44.85 -8.91 -3.01
C ASP A 36 44.35 -9.05 -4.45
N ALA A 37 45.18 -9.59 -5.36
CA ALA A 37 44.76 -9.86 -6.73
C ALA A 37 43.64 -10.91 -6.79
N GLU A 38 43.71 -11.97 -5.98
CA GLU A 38 42.66 -12.98 -5.87
C GLU A 38 41.35 -12.40 -5.31
N ILE A 39 41.42 -11.58 -4.25
CA ILE A 39 40.27 -10.86 -3.67
C ILE A 39 39.57 -10.03 -4.75
N ILE A 40 40.32 -9.25 -5.53
CA ILE A 40 39.75 -8.43 -6.60
C ILE A 40 39.10 -9.32 -7.67
N ASN A 41 39.72 -10.44 -8.03
CA ASN A 41 39.16 -11.37 -9.02
C ASN A 41 37.85 -12.01 -8.53
N VAL A 42 37.80 -12.47 -7.29
CA VAL A 42 36.60 -13.05 -6.66
C VAL A 42 35.49 -12.00 -6.53
N GLN A 43 35.84 -10.78 -6.14
CA GLN A 43 34.87 -9.67 -6.06
C GLN A 43 34.25 -9.38 -7.42
N ARG A 44 35.07 -9.29 -8.49
CA ARG A 44 34.56 -9.13 -9.87
C ARG A 44 33.63 -10.28 -10.29
N ALA A 45 33.98 -11.51 -9.92
CA ALA A 45 33.14 -12.67 -10.21
C ALA A 45 31.81 -12.62 -9.45
N LEU A 46 31.83 -12.20 -8.19
CA LEU A 46 30.65 -12.03 -7.34
C LEU A 46 29.72 -10.96 -7.92
N ASP A 47 30.25 -9.79 -8.28
CA ASP A 47 29.47 -8.68 -8.86
C ASP A 47 28.76 -9.12 -10.14
N ARG A 48 29.48 -9.83 -11.02
CA ARG A 48 28.91 -10.41 -12.25
C ARG A 48 27.77 -11.39 -11.96
N LEU A 49 27.94 -12.28 -10.98
CA LEU A 49 26.91 -13.24 -10.60
C LEU A 49 25.70 -12.57 -9.96
N GLN A 50 25.90 -11.55 -9.14
CA GLN A 50 24.82 -10.75 -8.56
C GLN A 50 24.02 -10.02 -9.64
N GLN A 51 24.69 -9.41 -10.62
CA GLN A 51 24.03 -8.78 -11.76
C GLN A 51 23.23 -9.78 -12.58
N LYS A 52 23.80 -10.96 -12.87
CA LYS A 52 23.09 -12.04 -13.56
C LYS A 52 21.87 -12.54 -12.77
N ARG A 53 22.02 -12.72 -11.45
CA ARG A 53 20.93 -13.11 -10.55
C ARG A 53 19.81 -12.06 -10.55
N ALA A 54 20.15 -10.78 -10.47
CA ALA A 54 19.18 -9.68 -10.51
C ALA A 54 18.38 -9.71 -11.82
N GLY A 55 19.06 -9.82 -12.97
CA GLY A 55 18.40 -9.93 -14.27
C GLY A 55 17.47 -11.16 -14.39
N LEU A 56 17.90 -12.31 -13.86
CA LEU A 56 17.05 -13.50 -13.82
C LEU A 56 15.86 -13.37 -12.85
N ALA A 57 16.04 -12.70 -11.71
CA ALA A 57 14.95 -12.43 -10.78
C ALA A 57 13.89 -11.51 -11.40
N ASP A 58 14.31 -10.47 -12.14
CA ASP A 58 13.41 -9.60 -12.89
C ASP A 58 12.69 -10.34 -14.02
N PHE A 59 13.39 -11.24 -14.72
CA PHE A 59 12.78 -12.14 -15.71
C PHE A 59 11.69 -13.01 -15.06
N VAL A 60 11.98 -13.68 -13.94
CA VAL A 60 10.97 -14.50 -13.24
C VAL A 60 9.80 -13.64 -12.78
N LYS A 61 10.05 -12.48 -12.17
CA LYS A 61 9.00 -11.59 -11.66
C LYS A 61 8.05 -11.12 -12.77
N SER A 62 8.59 -10.70 -13.91
CA SER A 62 7.79 -10.26 -15.05
C SER A 62 6.92 -11.39 -15.63
N HIS A 63 7.48 -12.61 -15.74
CA HIS A 63 6.76 -13.77 -16.29
C HIS A 63 5.77 -14.38 -15.30
N CYS A 64 6.07 -14.41 -14.00
CA CYS A 64 5.11 -14.76 -12.94
C CYS A 64 3.87 -13.87 -13.00
N GLY A 65 4.05 -12.57 -13.29
CA GLY A 65 2.95 -11.66 -13.56
C GLY A 65 2.06 -12.14 -14.70
N VAL A 66 2.65 -12.59 -15.81
CA VAL A 66 1.94 -13.11 -17.00
C VAL A 66 1.12 -14.35 -16.68
N VAL A 67 1.70 -15.33 -15.97
CA VAL A 67 1.01 -16.59 -15.65
C VAL A 67 0.15 -16.54 -14.38
N SER A 68 0.11 -15.38 -13.71
CA SER A 68 -0.64 -15.21 -12.46
C SER A 68 -2.12 -15.57 -12.61
N ALA A 69 -2.67 -16.25 -11.60
CA ALA A 69 -4.07 -16.64 -11.58
C ALA A 69 -5.01 -15.44 -11.78
N ILE A 70 -4.65 -14.27 -11.25
CA ILE A 70 -5.44 -13.05 -11.33
C ILE A 70 -5.62 -12.53 -12.76
N ARG A 71 -4.68 -12.83 -13.67
CA ARG A 71 -4.84 -12.51 -15.10
C ARG A 71 -5.81 -13.45 -15.81
N ARG A 72 -5.98 -14.69 -15.32
CA ARG A 72 -6.87 -15.69 -15.90
C ARG A 72 -8.30 -15.62 -15.37
N LEU A 73 -8.52 -15.02 -14.21
CA LEU A 73 -9.86 -14.83 -13.66
C LEU A 73 -10.72 -13.98 -14.59
N PRO A 74 -11.99 -14.33 -14.82
CA PRO A 74 -12.99 -13.46 -15.43
C PRO A 74 -13.15 -12.13 -14.68
N SER A 75 -13.65 -11.12 -15.37
CA SER A 75 -13.84 -9.79 -14.80
C SER A 75 -14.84 -9.79 -13.64
N GLU A 76 -15.84 -10.66 -13.71
CA GLU A 76 -16.89 -10.85 -12.71
C GLU A 76 -16.32 -11.37 -11.40
N LEU A 77 -15.45 -12.38 -11.45
CA LEU A 77 -14.80 -12.93 -10.25
C LEU A 77 -13.82 -11.92 -9.63
N LEU A 78 -13.12 -11.14 -10.46
CA LEU A 78 -12.29 -10.05 -9.95
C LEU A 78 -13.13 -8.97 -9.28
N ALA A 79 -14.27 -8.59 -9.86
CA ALA A 79 -15.19 -7.64 -9.25
C ALA A 79 -15.74 -8.18 -7.91
N GLU A 80 -16.07 -9.47 -7.84
CA GLU A 80 -16.51 -10.11 -6.60
C GLU A 80 -15.42 -10.07 -5.52
N ILE A 81 -14.18 -10.44 -5.86
CA ILE A 81 -13.02 -10.33 -4.95
C ILE A 81 -12.83 -8.88 -4.48
N PHE A 82 -12.88 -7.91 -5.39
CA PHE A 82 -12.78 -6.50 -5.03
C PHE A 82 -13.90 -6.11 -4.06
N SER A 83 -15.14 -6.54 -4.30
CA SER A 83 -16.27 -6.25 -3.41
C SER A 83 -16.03 -6.76 -1.99
N TYR A 84 -15.49 -7.97 -1.83
CA TYR A 84 -15.13 -8.52 -0.52
C TYR A 84 -13.99 -7.75 0.14
N SER A 85 -12.96 -7.38 -0.64
CA SER A 85 -11.83 -6.60 -0.12
C SER A 85 -12.23 -5.20 0.37
N LEU A 86 -13.25 -4.61 -0.26
CA LEU A 86 -13.82 -3.32 0.14
C LEU A 86 -14.76 -3.49 1.35
N ALA A 87 -15.56 -4.57 1.39
CA ALA A 87 -16.54 -4.85 2.43
C ALA A 87 -15.93 -5.33 3.76
N ALA A 88 -14.75 -5.97 3.76
CA ALA A 88 -14.14 -6.55 4.96
C ALA A 88 -13.71 -5.54 6.06
N ARG A 89 -13.94 -4.23 5.86
CA ARG A 89 -13.57 -3.14 6.77
C ARG A 89 -14.79 -2.39 7.34
N GLU A 90 -15.80 -3.13 7.78
CA GLU A 90 -16.96 -2.59 8.49
C GLU A 90 -16.54 -1.90 9.81
N PRO A 91 -17.27 -0.88 10.30
CA PRO A 91 -18.46 -0.25 9.69
C PRO A 91 -18.14 1.04 8.89
N PHE A 92 -16.88 1.48 8.86
CA PHE A 92 -16.45 2.70 8.17
C PHE A 92 -15.36 2.39 7.14
N HIS A 93 -15.76 2.25 5.87
CA HIS A 93 -14.80 2.08 4.77
C HIS A 93 -13.88 3.31 4.67
N SER A 94 -12.58 3.09 4.40
CA SER A 94 -11.75 4.19 3.90
C SER A 94 -12.19 4.53 2.47
N PRO A 95 -12.47 5.81 2.15
CA PRO A 95 -12.71 6.28 0.78
C PRO A 95 -11.58 5.93 -0.20
N GLU A 96 -10.39 5.62 0.31
CA GLU A 96 -9.20 5.30 -0.47
C GLU A 96 -9.21 3.85 -0.98
N ALA A 97 -10.04 2.96 -0.43
CA ALA A 97 -9.98 1.53 -0.77
C ALA A 97 -10.16 1.27 -2.28
N LEU A 98 -11.06 2.00 -2.94
CA LEU A 98 -11.24 1.94 -4.40
C LEU A 98 -10.06 2.54 -5.17
N SER A 99 -9.41 3.59 -4.64
CA SER A 99 -8.27 4.23 -5.31
C SER A 99 -7.07 3.28 -5.39
N HIS A 100 -6.86 2.46 -4.36
CA HIS A 100 -5.86 1.40 -4.38
C HIS A 100 -6.12 0.37 -5.49
N VAL A 101 -7.37 -0.11 -5.64
CA VAL A 101 -7.73 -1.10 -6.67
C VAL A 101 -7.57 -0.50 -8.08
N VAL A 102 -8.04 0.73 -8.28
CA VAL A 102 -7.94 1.44 -9.57
C VAL A 102 -6.48 1.75 -9.93
N GLY A 103 -5.60 1.91 -8.94
CA GLY A 103 -4.18 2.21 -9.12
C GLY A 103 -3.34 1.02 -9.62
N VAL A 104 -3.81 -0.22 -9.49
CA VAL A 104 -2.98 -1.41 -9.75
C VAL A 104 -2.64 -1.58 -11.24
N CYS A 105 -3.64 -1.63 -12.11
CA CYS A 105 -3.44 -1.76 -13.55
C CYS A 105 -4.66 -1.29 -14.35
N ASN A 106 -4.51 -1.13 -15.66
CA ASN A 106 -5.60 -0.69 -16.54
C ASN A 106 -6.82 -1.62 -16.46
N ARG A 107 -6.60 -2.95 -16.46
CA ARG A 107 -7.69 -3.92 -16.38
C ARG A 107 -8.53 -3.78 -15.11
N TRP A 108 -7.88 -3.58 -13.96
CA TRP A 108 -8.59 -3.41 -12.69
C TRP A 108 -9.38 -2.11 -12.66
N ARG A 109 -8.80 -1.02 -13.20
CA ARG A 109 -9.54 0.23 -13.41
C ARG A 109 -10.78 0.02 -14.28
N THR A 110 -10.66 -0.67 -15.42
CA THR A 110 -11.80 -0.97 -16.29
C THR A 110 -12.89 -1.76 -15.56
N ILE A 111 -12.51 -2.78 -14.79
CA ILE A 111 -13.45 -3.58 -13.98
C ILE A 111 -14.13 -2.69 -12.94
N VAL A 112 -13.38 -1.90 -12.17
CA VAL A 112 -13.96 -1.01 -11.16
C VAL A 112 -14.97 -0.05 -11.80
N LEU A 113 -14.67 0.51 -12.97
CA LEU A 113 -15.57 1.42 -13.68
C LEU A 113 -16.82 0.72 -14.24
N ALA A 114 -16.73 -0.56 -14.60
CA ALA A 114 -17.81 -1.30 -15.25
C ALA A 114 -18.80 -1.95 -14.28
N PHE A 115 -18.44 -2.16 -13.01
CA PHE A 115 -19.25 -2.91 -12.04
C PHE A 115 -19.85 -2.01 -10.96
N PRO A 116 -21.17 -1.69 -11.02
CA PRO A 116 -21.84 -0.79 -10.06
C PRO A 116 -21.75 -1.25 -8.60
N LEU A 117 -21.70 -2.56 -8.36
CA LEU A 117 -21.62 -3.14 -7.02
C LEU A 117 -20.38 -2.68 -6.23
N LEU A 118 -19.31 -2.29 -6.92
CA LEU A 118 -18.09 -1.78 -6.28
C LEU A 118 -18.24 -0.36 -5.74
N TRP A 119 -19.24 0.37 -6.20
CA TRP A 119 -19.51 1.76 -5.81
C TRP A 119 -20.58 1.87 -4.72
N ARG A 120 -21.25 0.78 -4.35
CA ARG A 120 -22.45 0.80 -3.48
C ARG A 120 -22.18 1.10 -2.00
N HIS A 121 -20.93 0.95 -1.56
CA HIS A 121 -20.52 1.15 -0.17
C HIS A 121 -20.01 2.58 0.00
N ILE A 122 -20.77 3.42 0.71
CA ILE A 122 -20.45 4.83 0.92
C ILE A 122 -20.21 5.05 2.41
N SER A 123 -19.01 5.48 2.77
CA SER A 123 -18.63 5.79 4.15
C SER A 123 -18.11 7.22 4.21
N LEU A 124 -18.71 8.05 5.07
CA LEU A 124 -18.48 9.48 5.07
C LEU A 124 -18.43 10.06 6.48
N THR A 125 -17.48 10.97 6.67
CA THR A 125 -17.54 11.94 7.75
C THR A 125 -18.39 13.13 7.32
N MET A 126 -19.43 13.44 8.11
CA MET A 126 -20.43 14.49 7.85
C MET A 126 -19.95 15.89 8.23
N TYR A 127 -18.65 16.10 8.32
CA TYR A 127 -18.02 17.37 8.67
C TYR A 127 -17.10 17.83 7.55
N SER A 128 -16.96 19.15 7.41
CA SER A 128 -16.02 19.74 6.47
C SER A 128 -15.10 20.76 7.13
N GLU A 129 -13.81 20.63 6.86
CA GLU A 129 -12.77 21.54 7.35
C GLU A 129 -12.79 22.89 6.60
N SER A 130 -13.29 22.88 5.35
CA SER A 130 -13.36 24.06 4.48
C SER A 130 -14.42 23.91 3.38
N PRO A 131 -14.84 25.01 2.72
CA PRO A 131 -15.77 24.94 1.59
C PRO A 131 -15.23 24.16 0.38
N SER A 132 -13.91 24.23 0.14
CA SER A 132 -13.27 23.49 -0.97
C SER A 132 -13.26 21.99 -0.72
N HIS A 133 -13.00 21.58 0.52
CA HIS A 133 -13.07 20.19 0.94
C HIS A 133 -14.50 19.61 0.82
N GLU A 134 -15.52 20.39 1.20
CA GLU A 134 -16.93 20.00 1.03
C GLU A 134 -17.29 19.80 -0.45
N SER A 135 -16.87 20.75 -1.30
CA SER A 135 -17.08 20.67 -2.75
C SER A 135 -16.43 19.42 -3.37
N GLY A 136 -15.24 19.05 -2.89
CA GLY A 136 -14.55 17.82 -3.31
C GLY A 136 -15.33 16.56 -2.91
N LYS A 137 -15.78 16.47 -1.66
CA LYS A 137 -16.62 15.37 -1.15
C LYS A 137 -17.93 15.24 -1.93
N LEU A 138 -18.61 16.35 -2.18
CA LEU A 138 -19.86 16.37 -2.96
C LEU A 138 -19.64 15.77 -4.36
N LYS A 139 -18.60 16.22 -5.08
CA LYS A 139 -18.27 15.67 -6.41
C LYS A 139 -17.98 14.18 -6.37
N GLN A 140 -17.22 13.72 -5.38
CA GLN A 140 -16.89 12.31 -5.20
C GLN A 140 -18.15 11.47 -4.94
N ILE A 141 -19.03 11.94 -4.06
CA ILE A 141 -20.27 11.24 -3.73
C ILE A 141 -21.27 11.24 -4.87
N SER A 142 -21.45 12.36 -5.58
CA SER A 142 -22.28 12.38 -6.78
C SER A 142 -21.82 11.35 -7.81
N LEU A 143 -20.50 11.23 -8.03
CA LEU A 143 -19.94 10.23 -8.93
C LEU A 143 -20.19 8.80 -8.44
N GLN A 144 -20.07 8.56 -7.14
CA GLN A 144 -20.29 7.24 -6.55
C GLN A 144 -21.77 6.82 -6.58
N LEU A 145 -22.70 7.74 -6.31
CA LEU A 145 -24.14 7.52 -6.45
C LEU A 145 -24.52 7.21 -7.90
N GLN A 146 -23.96 7.97 -8.85
CA GLN A 146 -24.18 7.74 -10.29
C GLN A 146 -23.68 6.35 -10.72
N ARG A 147 -22.45 5.99 -10.32
CA ARG A 147 -21.83 4.72 -10.75
C ARG A 147 -22.41 3.50 -10.06
N SER A 148 -22.94 3.65 -8.85
CA SER A 148 -23.60 2.56 -8.14
C SER A 148 -24.98 2.24 -8.68
N ALA A 149 -25.63 3.12 -9.44
CA ALA A 149 -26.98 2.89 -9.94
C ALA A 149 -27.08 1.65 -10.85
N PRO A 150 -28.12 0.81 -10.71
CA PRO A 150 -29.25 0.89 -9.76
C PRO A 150 -29.03 0.10 -8.45
N ALA A 151 -27.80 -0.30 -8.11
CA ALA A 151 -27.51 -1.17 -6.97
C ALA A 151 -28.00 -0.59 -5.64
N ALA A 152 -28.40 -1.47 -4.73
CA ALA A 152 -28.73 -1.12 -3.36
C ALA A 152 -27.48 -0.68 -2.59
N LEU A 153 -27.61 0.37 -1.80
CA LEU A 153 -26.54 1.09 -1.13
C LEU A 153 -26.38 0.63 0.32
N SER A 154 -25.13 0.61 0.77
CA SER A 154 -24.75 0.50 2.18
C SER A 154 -24.05 1.78 2.59
N ILE A 155 -24.67 2.53 3.50
CA ILE A 155 -24.26 3.88 3.87
C ILE A 155 -23.77 3.88 5.32
N GLY A 156 -22.56 4.37 5.55
CA GLY A 156 -21.99 4.65 6.87
C GLY A 156 -21.81 6.16 7.05
N LEU A 157 -22.48 6.73 8.05
CA LEU A 157 -22.41 8.16 8.37
C LEU A 157 -21.78 8.36 9.73
N ASP A 158 -20.67 9.07 9.74
CA ASP A 158 -19.96 9.47 10.95
C ASP A 158 -20.06 10.98 11.13
N ALA A 159 -20.73 11.39 12.19
CA ALA A 159 -20.86 12.76 12.63
C ALA A 159 -20.61 12.88 14.14
N ASP A 160 -19.70 12.10 14.70
CA ASP A 160 -19.43 12.12 16.14
C ASP A 160 -18.02 12.64 16.48
N THR A 161 -17.18 12.87 15.47
CA THR A 161 -15.81 13.35 15.69
C THR A 161 -15.67 14.88 15.63
N LYS A 162 -15.15 15.44 16.74
CA LYS A 162 -14.57 16.79 16.93
C LYS A 162 -15.50 17.97 16.59
N GLN A 163 -15.94 18.69 17.63
CA GLN A 163 -16.82 19.87 17.64
C GLN A 163 -16.32 21.10 16.82
N ILE A 164 -15.24 20.97 16.06
CA ILE A 164 -14.55 22.09 15.40
C ILE A 164 -15.25 22.47 14.09
N TYR A 165 -15.97 21.54 13.45
CA TYR A 165 -16.51 21.73 12.11
C TYR A 165 -18.04 21.54 12.05
N PRO A 166 -18.75 22.33 11.22
CA PRO A 166 -20.21 22.23 11.09
C PRO A 166 -20.62 20.94 10.38
N PHE A 167 -21.79 20.42 10.75
CA PHE A 167 -22.42 19.29 10.06
C PHE A 167 -22.81 19.69 8.64
N SER A 168 -22.41 18.89 7.66
CA SER A 168 -22.66 19.14 6.23
C SER A 168 -24.07 18.67 5.84
N ILE A 169 -25.02 19.62 5.87
CA ILE A 169 -26.37 19.43 5.35
C ILE A 169 -26.38 19.15 3.85
N PRO A 170 -25.61 19.85 3.00
CA PRO A 170 -25.61 19.58 1.56
C PRO A 170 -25.22 18.14 1.20
N LEU A 171 -24.26 17.56 1.94
CA LEU A 171 -23.85 16.17 1.74
C LEU A 171 -24.96 15.20 2.16
N LEU A 172 -25.65 15.50 3.26
CA LEU A 172 -26.77 14.68 3.72
C LEU A 172 -27.92 14.71 2.73
N ASP A 173 -28.33 15.90 2.28
CA ASP A 173 -29.43 16.07 1.33
C ASP A 173 -29.15 15.28 0.04
N LEU A 174 -27.92 15.37 -0.49
CA LEU A 174 -27.50 14.60 -1.65
C LEU A 174 -27.68 13.09 -1.44
N LEU A 175 -27.26 12.55 -0.28
CA LEU A 175 -27.43 11.13 0.02
C LEU A 175 -28.92 10.74 0.15
N LEU A 176 -29.73 11.60 0.78
CA LEU A 176 -31.16 11.36 1.00
C LEU A 176 -31.95 11.31 -0.31
N THR A 177 -31.49 11.96 -1.40
CA THR A 177 -32.10 11.80 -2.73
C THR A 177 -32.14 10.36 -3.22
N GLU A 178 -31.21 9.52 -2.74
CA GLU A 178 -31.09 8.11 -3.11
C GLU A 178 -31.55 7.17 -1.96
N SER A 179 -32.24 7.71 -0.95
CA SER A 179 -32.73 6.97 0.25
C SER A 179 -33.52 5.70 -0.09
N ARG A 180 -34.25 5.71 -1.21
CA ARG A 180 -35.01 4.55 -1.71
C ARG A 180 -34.16 3.34 -2.05
N ARG A 181 -32.86 3.52 -2.29
CA ARG A 181 -31.91 2.46 -2.58
C ARG A 181 -31.11 2.01 -1.35
N TRP A 182 -31.36 2.57 -0.17
CA TRP A 182 -30.58 2.24 1.02
C TRP A 182 -31.01 0.89 1.59
N LYS A 183 -30.10 -0.08 1.57
CA LYS A 183 -30.30 -1.42 2.13
C LYS A 183 -29.66 -1.58 3.50
N SER A 184 -28.57 -0.87 3.78
CA SER A 184 -27.92 -0.87 5.10
C SER A 184 -27.50 0.54 5.49
N LEU A 185 -27.78 0.93 6.72
CA LEU A 185 -27.47 2.24 7.26
C LEU A 185 -26.78 2.10 8.62
N TYR A 186 -25.59 2.67 8.74
CA TYR A 186 -24.80 2.72 9.96
C TYR A 186 -24.63 4.19 10.35
N LEU A 187 -25.15 4.57 11.51
CA LEU A 187 -25.19 5.94 11.98
C LEU A 187 -24.36 6.06 13.25
N ARG A 188 -23.36 6.93 13.21
CA ARG A 188 -22.67 7.44 14.39
C ARG A 188 -22.83 8.95 14.40
N ILE A 189 -24.05 9.40 14.74
CA ILE A 189 -24.44 10.82 14.66
C ILE A 189 -25.15 11.25 15.95
N ARG A 190 -24.92 12.49 16.38
CA ARG A 190 -25.51 13.03 17.62
C ARG A 190 -27.03 13.26 17.47
N PRO A 191 -27.81 13.21 18.57
CA PRO A 191 -29.27 13.36 18.55
C PRO A 191 -29.82 14.58 17.80
N PRO A 192 -29.20 15.79 17.86
CA PRO A 192 -29.68 16.95 17.11
C PRO A 192 -29.76 16.75 15.60
N HIS A 193 -28.98 15.80 15.05
CA HIS A 193 -28.93 15.49 13.63
C HIS A 193 -29.91 14.38 13.22
N HIS A 194 -30.52 13.66 14.16
CA HIS A 194 -31.50 12.61 13.86
C HIS A 194 -32.74 13.18 13.18
N LYS A 195 -33.10 14.43 13.49
CA LYS A 195 -34.24 15.14 12.90
C LYS A 195 -34.20 15.24 11.37
N HIS A 196 -33.01 15.14 10.76
CA HIS A 196 -32.85 15.22 9.32
C HIS A 196 -33.31 13.95 8.59
N PHE A 197 -33.52 12.85 9.32
CA PHE A 197 -34.04 11.58 8.77
C PHE A 197 -35.56 11.45 8.98
N THR A 198 -36.18 12.36 9.71
CA THR A 198 -37.62 12.34 9.98
C THR A 198 -38.39 12.58 8.68
N GLY A 199 -39.33 11.68 8.37
CA GLY A 199 -40.17 11.77 7.16
C GLY A 199 -39.51 11.25 5.88
N VAL A 200 -38.30 10.70 5.96
CA VAL A 200 -37.64 10.03 4.82
C VAL A 200 -38.07 8.57 4.74
N GLU A 201 -38.35 8.10 3.52
CA GLU A 201 -38.71 6.70 3.26
C GLU A 201 -37.48 5.83 3.00
N PHE A 202 -37.43 4.66 3.65
CA PHE A 202 -36.37 3.67 3.46
C PHE A 202 -36.95 2.29 3.08
N PRO A 203 -37.58 2.17 1.89
CA PRO A 203 -38.42 1.03 1.50
C PRO A 203 -37.69 -0.32 1.45
N ILE A 204 -36.36 -0.33 1.25
CA ILE A 204 -35.56 -1.57 1.13
C ILE A 204 -34.53 -1.72 2.25
N LEU A 205 -34.64 -0.94 3.32
CA LEU A 205 -33.67 -0.95 4.42
C LEU A 205 -33.83 -2.22 5.25
N GLU A 206 -32.78 -3.04 5.24
CA GLU A 206 -32.74 -4.31 5.97
C GLU A 206 -31.91 -4.22 7.25
N LYS A 207 -30.98 -3.26 7.33
CA LYS A 207 -30.06 -3.09 8.47
C LYS A 207 -29.97 -1.63 8.88
N LEU A 208 -30.23 -1.36 10.15
CA LEU A 208 -29.98 -0.08 10.80
C LEU A 208 -29.11 -0.32 12.03
N SER A 209 -28.01 0.40 12.17
CA SER A 209 -27.15 0.36 13.35
C SER A 209 -26.88 1.77 13.85
N LEU A 210 -27.14 1.99 15.14
CA LEU A 210 -26.81 3.22 15.85
C LEU A 210 -25.58 2.90 16.71
N VAL A 211 -24.44 3.52 16.39
CA VAL A 211 -23.14 3.32 17.06
C VAL A 211 -22.85 4.46 18.01
#